data_AF-A0A060Z494-F1
#
_entry.id   AF-A0A060Z494-F1
#
_cell.length_a   1.000
_cell.length_b   1.000
_cell.length_c   1.000
_cell.angle_alpha   90.00
_cell.angle_beta   90.00
_cell.angle_gamma   90.00
#
_symmetry.space_group_name_H-M   'P 1'
#
loop_
_entity.id
_entity.type
_entity.pdbx_description
1 polymer ?
#
loop_
_entity_poly.entity_id
_entity_poly.type
_entity_poly.pdbx_seq_one_letter_code
_entity_poly.pdbx_strand_id
1 'polypeptide(L)'
;MLLSSEKEPCLLKLVEKWLERTPGLEGDGFNFWKKLEANIFEGLCLEKKKIVKMPDTEEKEEMMEELTKQKELFTSLFDIKRHEHLLSKGERRISYKALQGALMIYFYREEPRFQVPFQLLSNLMDIDTLMTKWRYNHVCMVHRMIGSKAGTGGSSGYHYLRSTVSDRYKVFVDLFNLATFLIPRHWMPKLDPNEHTFLFTAEYCDSSYCSSEDSD
;
A
#
# COMPACT_ATOMS: atom_id res chain seq x y z
N MET A 1 -17.91 15.19 -21.06
CA MET A 1 -17.71 15.19 -19.60
C MET A 1 -17.41 13.80 -19.05
N LEU A 2 -18.23 12.77 -19.29
CA LEU A 2 -17.91 11.40 -18.83
C LEU A 2 -16.72 10.79 -19.61
N LEU A 3 -16.75 10.87 -20.94
CA LEU A 3 -15.65 10.37 -21.79
C LEU A 3 -14.31 11.05 -21.49
N SER A 4 -14.31 12.33 -21.10
CA SER A 4 -13.08 13.01 -20.69
C SER A 4 -12.58 12.49 -19.35
N SER A 5 -13.48 12.26 -18.38
CA SER A 5 -13.11 11.69 -17.07
C SER A 5 -12.53 10.27 -17.14
N GLU A 6 -12.88 9.48 -18.18
CA GLU A 6 -12.32 8.14 -18.39
C GLU A 6 -10.96 8.16 -19.10
N LYS A 7 -10.69 9.21 -19.88
CA LYS A 7 -9.45 9.35 -20.67
C LYS A 7 -8.35 10.08 -19.92
N GLU A 8 -8.72 11.07 -19.11
CA GLU A 8 -7.77 11.85 -18.34
C GLU A 8 -7.12 10.98 -17.25
N PRO A 9 -5.85 11.24 -16.88
CA PRO A 9 -5.17 10.47 -15.85
C PRO A 9 -5.93 10.55 -14.52
N CYS A 10 -6.46 9.41 -14.08
CA CYS A 10 -7.13 9.33 -12.79
C CYS A 10 -6.14 9.46 -11.63
N LEU A 11 -6.66 9.75 -10.43
CA LEU A 11 -5.85 9.92 -9.22
C LEU A 11 -4.92 8.71 -8.96
N LEU A 12 -5.40 7.49 -9.18
CA LEU A 12 -4.59 6.27 -9.06
C LEU A 12 -3.33 6.33 -9.95
N LYS A 13 -3.47 6.76 -11.22
CA LYS A 13 -2.35 6.84 -12.15
C LYS A 13 -1.37 7.96 -11.83
N LEU A 14 -1.86 9.06 -11.26
CA LEU A 14 -0.99 10.14 -10.79
C LEU A 14 -0.20 9.73 -9.53
N VAL A 15 -0.87 9.07 -8.58
CA VAL A 15 -0.25 8.54 -7.36
C VAL A 15 0.75 7.43 -7.70
N GLU A 16 0.41 6.52 -8.61
CA GLU A 16 1.32 5.48 -9.12
C GLU A 16 2.63 6.09 -9.63
N LYS A 17 2.55 7.05 -10.56
CA LYS A 17 3.74 7.72 -11.09
C LYS A 17 4.55 8.44 -10.01
N TRP A 18 3.89 9.02 -9.01
CA TRP A 18 4.57 9.66 -7.88
C TRP A 18 5.30 8.65 -7.00
N LEU A 19 4.67 7.52 -6.68
CA LEU A 19 5.28 6.42 -5.92
C LEU A 19 6.48 5.78 -6.64
N GLU A 20 6.47 5.72 -7.97
CA GLU A 20 7.61 5.22 -8.76
C GLU A 20 8.87 6.10 -8.65
N ARG A 21 8.72 7.33 -8.15
CA ARG A 21 9.80 8.30 -7.90
C ARG A 21 10.13 8.46 -6.42
N THR A 22 9.61 7.57 -5.56
CA THR A 22 9.94 7.59 -4.14
C THR A 22 11.45 7.42 -3.96
N PRO A 23 12.12 8.31 -3.21
CA PRO A 23 13.56 8.23 -3.02
C PRO A 23 13.95 7.00 -2.19
N GLY A 24 15.07 6.40 -2.55
CA GLY A 24 15.63 5.19 -1.92
C GLY A 24 15.38 3.91 -2.73
N LEU A 25 14.61 3.99 -3.81
CA LEU A 25 14.38 2.87 -4.75
C LEU A 25 15.51 2.71 -5.79
N GLU A 26 16.38 3.71 -5.92
CA GLU A 26 17.46 3.74 -6.90
C GLU A 26 18.48 2.63 -6.62
N GLY A 27 18.95 1.96 -7.68
CA GLY A 27 19.86 0.81 -7.55
C GLY A 27 21.28 1.19 -7.19
N ASP A 28 21.70 2.40 -7.58
CA ASP A 28 22.97 3.07 -7.29
C ASP A 28 22.93 3.92 -6.00
N GLY A 29 21.74 4.18 -5.46
CA GLY A 29 21.53 4.84 -4.18
C GLY A 29 21.32 3.87 -3.03
N PHE A 30 20.29 4.13 -2.20
CA PHE A 30 19.98 3.31 -1.03
C PHE A 30 19.66 1.84 -1.37
N ASN A 31 19.08 1.60 -2.55
CA ASN A 31 18.71 0.27 -3.03
C ASN A 31 17.82 -0.50 -2.04
N PHE A 32 16.74 0.17 -1.61
CA PHE A 32 15.80 -0.34 -0.63
C PHE A 32 15.35 -1.77 -0.92
N TRP A 33 14.97 -2.06 -2.16
CA TRP A 33 14.34 -3.34 -2.51
C TRP A 33 15.28 -4.53 -2.34
N LYS A 34 16.53 -4.43 -2.80
CA LYS A 34 17.51 -5.52 -2.63
C LYS A 34 17.91 -5.69 -1.17
N LYS A 35 18.07 -4.59 -0.42
CA LYS A 35 18.39 -4.66 1.02
C LYS A 35 17.24 -5.28 1.81
N LEU A 36 15.99 -4.93 1.49
CA LEU A 36 14.81 -5.50 2.10
C LEU A 36 14.74 -7.01 1.85
N GLU A 37 14.92 -7.43 0.59
CA GLU A 37 14.95 -8.84 0.22
C GLU A 37 16.00 -9.63 1.01
N ALA A 38 17.23 -9.13 1.04
CA ALA A 38 18.34 -9.76 1.77
C ALA A 38 18.02 -9.90 3.26
N ASN A 39 17.56 -8.82 3.91
CA ASN A 39 17.26 -8.82 5.34
C ASN A 39 16.10 -9.76 5.69
N ILE A 40 15.05 -9.82 4.87
CA ILE A 40 13.91 -10.72 5.11
C ILE A 40 14.36 -12.17 5.04
N PHE A 41 15.09 -12.56 3.99
CA PHE A 41 15.54 -13.94 3.85
C PHE A 41 16.59 -14.33 4.90
N GLU A 42 17.46 -13.40 5.31
CA GLU A 42 18.36 -13.60 6.45
C GLU A 42 17.58 -13.80 7.75
N GLY A 43 16.61 -12.93 8.03
CA GLY A 43 15.73 -13.01 9.20
C GLY A 43 14.98 -14.34 9.27
N LEU A 44 14.34 -14.75 8.18
CA LEU A 44 13.68 -16.06 8.07
C LEU A 44 14.65 -17.22 8.29
N CYS A 45 15.89 -17.14 7.79
CA CYS A 45 16.91 -18.16 8.03
C CYS A 45 17.34 -18.23 9.50
N LEU A 46 17.45 -17.10 10.18
CA LEU A 46 17.76 -17.04 11.61
C LEU A 46 16.62 -17.60 12.46
N GLU A 47 15.37 -17.25 12.16
CA GLU A 47 14.20 -17.83 12.84
C GLU A 47 14.12 -19.34 12.64
N LYS A 48 14.36 -19.83 11.41
CA LYS A 48 14.45 -21.28 11.16
C LYS A 48 15.49 -21.96 12.05
N LYS A 49 16.69 -21.36 12.17
CA LYS A 49 17.76 -21.91 13.02
C LYS A 49 17.37 -21.94 14.51
N LYS A 50 16.54 -21.01 14.97
CA LYS A 50 16.03 -21.00 16.36
C LYS A 50 15.04 -22.15 16.55
N ILE A 51 14.05 -22.27 15.66
CA ILE A 51 12.99 -23.28 15.75
C ILE A 51 13.58 -24.70 15.66
N VAL A 52 14.57 -24.93 14.78
CA VAL A 52 15.23 -26.24 14.66
C VAL A 52 15.89 -26.69 15.97
N LYS A 53 16.39 -25.77 16.79
CA LYS A 53 17.02 -26.07 18.09
C LYS A 53 16.01 -26.37 19.21
N MET A 54 14.72 -26.11 18.99
CA MET A 54 13.68 -26.41 19.96
C MET A 54 13.43 -27.92 20.05
N PRO A 55 13.00 -28.43 21.22
CA PRO A 55 12.57 -29.83 21.35
C PRO A 55 11.45 -30.15 20.38
N ASP A 56 11.36 -31.41 19.95
CA ASP A 56 10.30 -31.87 19.05
C ASP A 56 8.96 -31.88 19.80
N THR A 57 8.17 -30.84 19.54
CA THR A 57 6.84 -30.59 20.12
C THR A 57 5.87 -30.21 19.00
N GLU A 58 4.57 -30.36 19.25
CA GLU A 58 3.51 -29.86 18.36
C GLU A 58 3.70 -28.36 18.06
N GLU A 59 4.08 -27.57 19.06
CA GLU A 59 4.39 -26.14 18.92
C GLU A 59 5.52 -25.88 17.89
N LYS A 60 6.57 -26.71 17.88
CA LYS A 60 7.67 -26.60 16.91
C LYS A 60 7.17 -26.85 15.48
N GLU A 61 6.29 -27.83 15.29
CA GLU A 61 5.70 -28.13 13.99
C GLU A 61 4.85 -26.96 13.49
N GLU A 62 3.97 -26.41 14.33
CA GLU A 62 3.17 -25.22 14.02
C GLU A 62 4.04 -24.01 13.63
N MET A 63 5.09 -23.73 14.41
CA MET A 63 6.03 -22.64 14.13
C MET A 63 6.77 -22.85 12.80
N MET A 64 7.14 -24.09 12.47
CA MET A 64 7.78 -24.42 11.20
C MET A 64 6.83 -24.25 10.01
N GLU A 65 5.56 -24.61 10.15
CA GLU A 65 4.54 -24.38 9.12
C GLU A 65 4.29 -22.90 8.88
N GLU A 66 4.13 -22.11 9.95
CA GLU A 66 3.95 -20.66 9.85
C GLU A 66 5.15 -20.00 9.17
N LEU A 67 6.38 -20.37 9.55
CA LEU A 67 7.58 -19.85 8.90
C LEU A 67 7.63 -20.21 7.41
N THR A 68 7.14 -21.39 7.03
CA THR A 68 7.09 -21.83 5.63
C THR A 68 6.09 -20.97 4.85
N LYS A 69 4.90 -20.72 5.39
CA LYS A 69 3.89 -19.82 4.79
C LYS A 69 4.43 -18.40 4.63
N GLN A 70 5.11 -17.86 5.65
CA GLN A 70 5.74 -16.54 5.58
C GLN A 70 6.83 -16.48 4.50
N LYS A 71 7.67 -17.52 4.40
CA LYS A 71 8.69 -17.59 3.35
C LYS A 71 8.06 -17.59 1.95
N GLU A 72 7.00 -18.36 1.73
CA GLU A 72 6.28 -18.40 0.45
C GLU A 72 5.65 -17.04 0.13
N LEU A 73 5.06 -16.37 1.13
CA LEU A 73 4.50 -15.03 0.99
C LEU A 73 5.55 -14.03 0.48
N PHE A 74 6.72 -13.96 1.14
CA PHE A 74 7.78 -13.02 0.75
C PHE A 74 8.43 -13.42 -0.58
N THR A 75 8.60 -14.71 -0.86
CA THR A 75 9.04 -15.17 -2.18
C THR A 75 8.09 -14.67 -3.28
N SER A 76 6.78 -14.70 -3.02
CA SER A 76 5.75 -14.14 -3.90
C SER A 76 5.82 -12.60 -4.01
N LEU A 77 6.27 -11.88 -2.98
CA LEU A 77 6.44 -10.42 -3.02
C LEU A 77 7.57 -10.01 -3.97
N PHE A 78 8.67 -10.76 -3.97
CA PHE A 78 9.86 -10.48 -4.80
C PHE A 78 9.75 -11.00 -6.24
N ASP A 79 8.70 -11.76 -6.56
CA ASP A 79 8.42 -12.24 -7.92
C ASP A 79 7.64 -11.19 -8.75
N ILE A 80 8.37 -10.52 -9.65
CA ILE A 80 7.79 -9.53 -10.57
C ILE A 80 6.76 -10.13 -11.54
N LYS A 81 6.95 -11.37 -12.00
CA LYS A 81 6.04 -12.01 -12.96
C LYS A 81 4.71 -12.32 -12.29
N ARG A 82 4.75 -12.76 -11.03
CA ARG A 82 3.55 -12.95 -10.22
C ARG A 82 2.81 -11.63 -10.02
N HIS A 83 3.54 -10.55 -9.76
CA HIS A 83 2.94 -9.22 -9.63
C HIS A 83 2.23 -8.79 -10.93
N GLU A 84 2.88 -8.93 -12.09
CA GLU A 84 2.30 -8.63 -13.40
C GLU A 84 1.03 -9.45 -13.70
N HIS A 85 1.03 -10.74 -13.33
CA HIS A 85 -0.15 -11.60 -13.46
C HIS A 85 -1.33 -11.15 -12.57
N LEU A 86 -1.05 -10.66 -11.36
CA LEU A 86 -2.10 -10.12 -10.48
C LEU A 86 -2.64 -8.78 -11.01
N LEU A 87 -1.79 -7.97 -11.64
CA LEU A 87 -2.20 -6.76 -12.33
C LEU A 87 -3.12 -7.05 -13.52
N SER A 88 -2.78 -8.03 -14.36
CA SER A 88 -3.59 -8.38 -15.55
C SER A 88 -4.97 -8.92 -15.17
N LYS A 89 -5.09 -9.61 -14.03
CA LYS A 89 -6.38 -10.04 -13.46
C LYS A 89 -7.15 -8.92 -12.77
N GLY A 90 -6.50 -7.80 -12.48
CA GLY A 90 -7.08 -6.73 -11.68
C GLY A 90 -7.27 -7.12 -10.21
N GLU A 91 -6.41 -7.99 -9.67
CA GLU A 91 -6.28 -8.22 -8.23
C GLU A 91 -5.32 -7.21 -7.59
N ARG A 92 -4.38 -6.67 -8.39
CA ARG A 92 -3.59 -5.47 -8.08
C ARG A 92 -3.93 -4.32 -9.02
N ARG A 93 -3.57 -3.10 -8.66
CA ARG A 93 -3.90 -1.85 -9.36
C ARG A 93 -2.67 -0.99 -9.68
N ILE A 94 -1.65 -1.03 -8.83
CA ILE A 94 -0.41 -0.23 -8.98
C ILE A 94 0.76 -1.05 -9.51
N SER A 95 1.66 -0.41 -10.26
CA SER A 95 2.89 -1.00 -10.76
C SER A 95 3.79 -1.57 -9.67
N TYR A 96 4.70 -2.48 -10.06
CA TYR A 96 5.63 -3.11 -9.11
C TYR A 96 6.50 -2.07 -8.41
N LYS A 97 7.02 -1.09 -9.16
CA LYS A 97 7.84 -0.02 -8.61
C LYS A 97 7.05 0.92 -7.69
N ALA A 98 5.78 1.20 -8.02
CA ALA A 98 4.90 1.96 -7.13
C ALA A 98 4.64 1.24 -5.80
N LEU A 99 4.48 -0.09 -5.83
CA LEU A 99 4.35 -0.92 -4.63
C LEU A 99 5.59 -0.83 -3.73
N GLN A 100 6.79 -0.86 -4.34
CA GLN A 100 8.06 -0.69 -3.61
C GLN A 100 8.11 0.70 -2.95
N GLY A 101 7.72 1.75 -3.67
CA GLY A 101 7.66 3.12 -3.13
C GLY A 101 6.66 3.26 -1.98
N ALA A 102 5.51 2.59 -2.07
CA ALA A 102 4.53 2.60 -0.99
C ALA A 102 5.04 1.86 0.26
N LEU A 103 5.72 0.72 0.09
CA LEU A 103 6.38 0.01 1.19
C LEU A 103 7.50 0.83 1.84
N MET A 104 8.30 1.53 1.03
CA MET A 104 9.33 2.46 1.52
C MET A 104 8.71 3.52 2.43
N ILE A 105 7.65 4.20 1.99
CA ILE A 105 6.94 5.20 2.80
C ILE A 105 6.38 4.58 4.09
N TYR A 106 5.83 3.37 4.03
CA TYR A 106 5.27 2.68 5.19
C TYR A 106 6.31 2.34 6.26
N PHE A 107 7.47 1.84 5.83
CA PHE A 107 8.56 1.45 6.72
C PHE A 107 9.24 2.66 7.34
N TYR A 108 9.47 3.71 6.55
CA TYR A 108 10.21 4.91 6.99
C TYR A 108 9.29 6.10 7.28
N ARG A 109 8.03 5.86 7.64
CA ARG A 109 7.02 6.91 7.89
C ARG A 109 7.39 7.94 8.97
N GLU A 110 8.31 7.59 9.86
CA GLU A 110 8.79 8.48 10.92
C GLU A 110 9.81 9.51 10.39
N GLU A 111 10.42 9.24 9.22
CA GLU A 111 11.38 10.16 8.60
C GLU A 111 10.72 11.45 8.13
N PRO A 112 11.33 12.64 8.35
CA PRO A 112 10.71 13.93 8.10
C PRO A 112 10.06 14.06 6.73
N ARG A 113 10.71 13.54 5.69
CA ARG A 113 10.20 13.60 4.31
C ARG A 113 9.11 12.60 3.99
N PHE A 114 8.93 11.56 4.78
CA PHE A 114 7.89 10.54 4.57
C PHE A 114 6.67 10.71 5.47
N GLN A 115 6.68 11.64 6.43
CA GLN A 115 5.54 11.93 7.29
C GLN A 115 4.29 12.36 6.49
N VAL A 116 4.40 13.39 5.66
CA VAL A 116 3.28 13.87 4.82
C VAL A 116 2.91 12.85 3.73
N PRO A 117 3.86 12.22 3.01
CA PRO A 117 3.58 11.09 2.13
C PRO A 117 2.77 9.96 2.79
N PHE A 118 3.10 9.59 4.03
CA PHE A 118 2.37 8.56 4.75
C PHE A 118 0.94 9.00 5.10
N GLN A 119 0.76 10.25 5.50
CA GLN A 119 -0.58 10.83 5.71
C GLN A 119 -1.40 10.82 4.42
N LEU A 120 -0.79 11.13 3.27
CA LEU A 120 -1.47 11.05 1.97
C LEU A 120 -1.94 9.62 1.69
N LEU A 121 -1.08 8.60 1.85
CA LEU A 121 -1.47 7.20 1.64
C LEU A 121 -2.60 6.76 2.58
N SER A 122 -2.57 7.22 3.83
CA SER A 122 -3.62 6.96 4.81
C SER A 122 -4.96 7.60 4.38
N ASN A 123 -4.93 8.86 3.96
CA ASN A 123 -6.12 9.57 3.47
C ASN A 123 -6.71 8.91 2.21
N LEU A 124 -5.88 8.34 1.32
CA LEU A 124 -6.36 7.60 0.14
C LEU A 124 -7.11 6.32 0.54
N MET A 125 -6.61 5.58 1.53
CA MET A 125 -7.34 4.43 2.09
C MET A 125 -8.63 4.85 2.80
N ASP A 126 -8.62 5.99 3.50
CA ASP A 126 -9.81 6.54 4.15
C ASP A 126 -10.89 6.90 3.13
N ILE A 127 -10.52 7.48 1.99
CA ILE A 127 -11.46 7.77 0.90
C ILE A 127 -12.12 6.48 0.40
N ASP A 128 -11.36 5.43 0.09
CA ASP A 128 -11.93 4.14 -0.34
C ASP A 128 -12.86 3.53 0.73
N THR A 129 -12.46 3.64 1.99
CA THR A 129 -13.25 3.16 3.13
C THR A 129 -14.56 3.93 3.26
N LEU A 130 -14.52 5.25 3.18
CA LEU A 130 -15.70 6.12 3.25
C LEU A 130 -16.64 5.90 2.05
N MET A 131 -16.10 5.73 0.85
CA MET A 131 -16.89 5.39 -0.34
C MET A 131 -17.60 4.05 -0.18
N THR A 132 -16.92 3.03 0.36
CA THR A 132 -17.52 1.72 0.63
C THR A 132 -18.59 1.80 1.73
N LYS A 133 -18.35 2.56 2.80
CA LYS A 133 -19.33 2.83 3.87
C LYS A 133 -20.57 3.54 3.33
N TRP A 134 -20.40 4.54 2.47
CA TRP A 134 -21.51 5.23 1.82
C TRP A 134 -22.36 4.26 0.97
N ARG A 135 -21.71 3.40 0.16
CA ARG A 135 -22.41 2.37 -0.63
C ARG A 135 -23.22 1.44 0.26
N TYR A 136 -22.65 1.01 1.39
CA TYR A 136 -23.33 0.13 2.33
C TYR A 136 -24.51 0.81 3.03
N ASN A 137 -24.36 2.05 3.49
CA ASN A 137 -25.46 2.82 4.08
C ASN A 137 -26.61 3.01 3.08
N HIS A 138 -26.27 3.29 1.81
CA HIS A 138 -27.23 3.37 0.73
C HIS A 138 -27.96 2.03 0.51
N VAL A 139 -27.24 0.90 0.51
CA VAL A 139 -27.83 -0.46 0.43
C VAL A 139 -28.83 -0.70 1.56
N CYS A 140 -28.48 -0.36 2.81
CA CYS A 140 -29.35 -0.52 3.97
C CYS A 140 -30.65 0.29 3.84
N MET A 141 -30.53 1.55 3.41
CA MET A 141 -31.69 2.41 3.15
C MET A 141 -32.59 1.82 2.06
N VAL A 142 -32.02 1.38 0.93
CA VAL A 142 -32.78 0.82 -0.18
C VAL A 142 -33.48 -0.47 0.22
N HIS A 143 -32.82 -1.35 0.98
CA HIS A 143 -33.44 -2.57 1.48
C HIS A 143 -34.70 -2.27 2.31
N ARG A 144 -34.67 -1.24 3.16
CA ARG A 144 -35.83 -0.79 3.93
C ARG A 144 -36.95 -0.22 3.05
N MET A 145 -36.61 0.50 1.99
CA MET A 145 -37.59 1.22 1.16
C MET A 145 -38.31 0.32 0.15
N ILE A 146 -37.59 -0.59 -0.50
CA ILE A 146 -38.13 -1.40 -1.60
C ILE A 146 -38.01 -2.91 -1.37
N GLY A 147 -37.40 -3.35 -0.28
CA GLY A 147 -37.16 -4.78 -0.03
C GLY A 147 -36.36 -5.42 -1.16
N SER A 148 -36.90 -6.50 -1.72
CA SER A 148 -36.34 -7.22 -2.87
C SER A 148 -36.92 -6.80 -4.22
N LYS A 149 -37.69 -5.70 -4.30
CA LYS A 149 -38.26 -5.22 -5.57
C LYS A 149 -37.16 -4.74 -6.51
N ALA A 150 -37.41 -4.87 -7.81
CA ALA A 150 -36.56 -4.30 -8.85
C ALA A 150 -36.51 -2.77 -8.74
N GLY A 151 -35.35 -2.20 -9.06
CA GLY A 151 -35.16 -0.75 -9.07
C GLY A 151 -35.80 -0.12 -10.30
N THR A 152 -36.25 1.13 -10.18
CA THR A 152 -36.82 1.90 -11.30
C THR A 152 -35.82 2.12 -12.45
N GLY A 153 -34.51 2.05 -12.16
CA GLY A 153 -33.43 2.08 -13.15
C GLY A 153 -33.19 0.74 -13.88
N GLY A 154 -34.05 -0.26 -13.71
CA GLY A 154 -33.96 -1.56 -14.40
C GLY A 154 -33.00 -2.58 -13.77
N SER A 155 -32.35 -2.25 -12.65
CA SER A 155 -31.51 -3.19 -11.91
C SER A 155 -32.33 -4.08 -10.96
N SER A 156 -31.71 -5.12 -10.41
CA SER A 156 -32.29 -5.95 -9.34
C SER A 156 -32.42 -5.22 -7.99
N GLY A 157 -32.26 -3.89 -7.96
CA GLY A 157 -32.43 -3.06 -6.77
C GLY A 157 -31.38 -3.36 -5.70
N TYR A 158 -31.84 -3.85 -4.55
CA TYR A 158 -31.00 -4.18 -3.40
C TYR A 158 -29.83 -5.12 -3.74
N HIS A 159 -30.08 -6.20 -4.50
CA HIS A 159 -29.05 -7.19 -4.81
C HIS A 159 -27.91 -6.62 -5.67
N TYR A 160 -28.24 -5.79 -6.67
CA TYR A 160 -27.25 -5.08 -7.47
C TYR A 160 -26.40 -4.15 -6.59
N LEU A 161 -27.02 -3.29 -5.77
CA LEU A 161 -26.29 -2.34 -4.93
C LEU A 161 -25.37 -3.07 -3.93
N ARG A 162 -25.84 -4.18 -3.35
CA ARG A 162 -25.02 -5.02 -2.45
C ARG A 162 -23.77 -5.55 -3.15
N SER A 163 -23.86 -5.93 -4.43
CA SER A 163 -22.69 -6.36 -5.21
C SER A 163 -21.63 -5.26 -5.41
N THR A 164 -22.02 -3.99 -5.28
CA THR A 164 -21.09 -2.85 -5.37
C THR A 164 -20.28 -2.62 -4.09
N VAL A 165 -20.68 -3.24 -2.97
CA VAL A 165 -19.91 -3.24 -1.71
C VAL A 165 -18.88 -4.38 -1.79
N SER A 166 -17.87 -4.17 -2.65
CA SER A 166 -16.84 -5.16 -2.95
C SER A 166 -15.52 -4.47 -3.26
N ASP A 167 -14.41 -5.16 -3.01
CA ASP A 167 -13.04 -4.69 -3.28
C ASP A 167 -12.79 -4.40 -4.78
N ARG A 168 -13.66 -4.88 -5.67
CA ARG A 168 -13.67 -4.45 -7.09
C ARG A 168 -13.72 -2.92 -7.24
N TYR A 169 -14.43 -2.23 -6.35
CA TYR A 169 -14.60 -0.78 -6.39
C TYR A 169 -13.62 -0.02 -5.49
N LYS A 170 -12.72 -0.71 -4.77
CA LYS A 170 -11.63 -0.07 -4.03
C LYS A 170 -10.50 0.23 -5.00
N VAL A 171 -10.19 1.50 -5.16
CA VAL A 171 -9.19 1.97 -6.13
C VAL A 171 -7.77 1.71 -5.63
N PHE A 172 -7.52 1.92 -4.34
CA PHE A 172 -6.24 1.79 -3.67
C PHE A 172 -6.15 0.50 -2.84
N VAL A 173 -6.77 -0.60 -3.31
CA VAL A 173 -6.77 -1.91 -2.62
C VAL A 173 -5.36 -2.40 -2.27
N ASP A 174 -4.37 -2.08 -3.11
CA ASP A 174 -2.97 -2.46 -2.86
C ASP A 174 -2.41 -1.86 -1.57
N LEU A 175 -2.81 -0.63 -1.20
CA LEU A 175 -2.35 0.02 0.03
C LEU A 175 -2.82 -0.72 1.28
N PHE A 176 -4.04 -1.29 1.27
CA PHE A 176 -4.54 -2.14 2.34
C PHE A 176 -3.75 -3.45 2.42
N ASN A 177 -3.46 -4.05 1.26
CA ASN A 177 -2.72 -5.30 1.16
C ASN A 177 -1.22 -5.16 1.51
N LEU A 178 -0.69 -3.93 1.64
CA LEU A 178 0.67 -3.71 2.15
C LEU A 178 0.85 -4.23 3.58
N ALA A 179 -0.22 -4.21 4.38
CA ALA A 179 -0.19 -4.72 5.75
C ALA A 179 0.25 -6.19 5.82
N THR A 180 -0.02 -6.97 4.76
CA THR A 180 0.40 -8.37 4.63
C THR A 180 1.93 -8.53 4.59
N PHE A 181 2.67 -7.50 4.14
CA PHE A 181 4.11 -7.56 3.96
C PHE A 181 4.91 -6.84 5.06
N LEU A 182 4.25 -6.50 6.18
CA LEU A 182 4.93 -5.88 7.31
C LEU A 182 5.87 -6.88 7.99
N ILE A 183 7.04 -6.39 8.37
CA ILE A 183 8.11 -7.18 8.99
C ILE A 183 8.53 -6.55 10.33
N PRO A 184 9.19 -7.30 11.22
CA PRO A 184 9.77 -6.75 12.43
C PRO A 184 10.73 -5.58 12.14
N ARG A 185 10.73 -4.54 12.99
CA ARG A 185 11.56 -3.34 12.79
C ARG A 185 13.06 -3.64 12.61
N HIS A 186 13.57 -4.70 13.26
CA HIS A 186 14.98 -5.07 13.17
C HIS A 186 15.36 -5.72 11.82
N TRP A 187 14.39 -6.12 10.98
CA TRP A 187 14.62 -6.60 9.62
C TRP A 187 14.58 -5.47 8.60
N MET A 188 14.09 -4.29 8.98
CA MET A 188 14.08 -3.13 8.09
C MET A 188 15.53 -2.72 7.76
N PRO A 189 15.84 -2.43 6.48
CA PRO A 189 17.14 -1.88 6.12
C PRO A 189 17.42 -0.60 6.90
N LYS A 190 18.60 -0.48 7.52
CA LYS A 190 18.94 0.70 8.31
C LYS A 190 19.29 1.86 7.37
N LEU A 191 18.79 3.05 7.69
CA LEU A 191 19.22 4.30 7.07
C LEU A 191 20.47 4.78 7.82
N ASP A 192 21.55 5.04 7.08
CA ASP A 192 22.73 5.74 7.63
C ASP A 192 22.53 7.26 7.45
N PRO A 193 22.47 8.06 8.54
CA PRO A 193 22.32 9.50 8.45
C PRO A 193 23.40 10.21 7.64
N ASN A 194 24.62 9.67 7.57
CA ASN A 194 25.73 10.28 6.84
C ASN A 194 25.64 10.04 5.34
N GLU A 195 25.12 8.89 4.93
CA GLU A 195 24.94 8.53 3.51
C GLU A 195 23.57 8.96 2.96
N HIS A 196 22.55 9.07 3.83
CA HIS A 196 21.15 9.27 3.45
C HIS A 196 20.56 10.57 4.02
N THR A 197 21.37 11.62 4.15
CA THR A 197 20.97 12.97 4.62
C THR A 197 19.72 13.50 3.94
N PHE A 198 19.50 13.15 2.66
CA PHE A 198 18.34 13.55 1.86
C PHE A 198 17.01 13.17 2.50
N LEU A 199 16.90 12.06 3.23
CA LEU A 199 15.64 11.62 3.86
C LEU A 199 15.34 12.37 5.17
N PHE A 200 16.39 12.85 5.84
CA PHE A 200 16.33 13.56 7.12
C PHE A 200 16.16 15.07 6.97
N THR A 201 16.50 15.63 5.80
CA THR A 201 16.36 17.06 5.50
C THR A 201 14.99 17.36 4.93
N ALA A 202 14.06 17.76 5.79
CA ALA A 202 12.90 18.54 5.33
C ALA A 202 13.35 20.00 5.29
N GLU A 203 13.85 20.47 4.15
CA GLU A 203 14.06 21.91 3.97
C GLU A 203 12.68 22.57 4.07
N TYR A 204 12.51 23.34 5.15
CA TYR A 204 11.34 24.17 5.36
C TYR A 204 11.46 25.34 4.37
N CYS A 205 10.99 25.15 3.15
CA CYS A 205 10.66 26.29 2.28
C CYS A 205 9.45 26.97 2.90
N ASP A 206 9.71 27.81 3.90
CA ASP A 206 8.74 28.73 4.46
C ASP A 206 8.34 29.69 3.33
N SER A 207 7.21 29.41 2.68
CA SER A 207 6.61 30.32 1.69
C SER A 207 5.83 31.43 2.39
N SER A 208 6.38 31.96 3.49
CA SER A 208 5.80 33.08 4.23
C SER A 208 6.52 34.38 3.88
N TYR A 209 5.69 35.38 3.60
CA TYR A 209 5.98 36.78 3.31
C TYR A 209 6.48 37.09 1.89
N CYS A 210 5.52 37.18 0.96
CA CYS A 210 5.46 38.37 0.12
C CYS A 210 5.45 39.60 1.03
N SER A 211 6.63 40.12 1.39
CA SER A 211 6.77 41.50 1.79
C SER A 211 6.38 42.33 0.58
N SER A 212 5.15 42.83 0.57
CA SER A 212 4.80 44.02 -0.18
C SER A 212 5.72 45.13 0.31
N GLU A 213 6.80 45.38 -0.42
CA GLU A 213 7.57 46.60 -0.31
C GLU A 213 6.66 47.74 -0.81
N ASP A 214 6.11 48.49 0.13
CA ASP A 214 5.75 49.88 -0.07
C ASP A 214 7.05 50.66 -0.32
N SER A 215 7.22 51.21 -1.53
CA SER A 215 8.09 52.35 -1.96
C SER A 215 7.82 52.54 -3.48
N ASP A 216 7.39 53.65 -4.05
CA ASP A 216 7.42 55.09 -3.71
C ASP A 216 6.12 55.80 -4.15
#